data_AF-A0A519H084-F1
#
_entry.id   AF-A0A519H084-F1
#
_cell.length_a   1.000
_cell.length_b   1.000
_cell.length_c   1.000
_cell.angle_alpha   90.00
_cell.angle_beta   90.00
_cell.angle_gamma   90.00
#
_symmetry.space_group_name_H-M   'P 1'
#
loop_
_entity.id
_entity.type
_entity.pdbx_description
1 polymer ?
#
loop_
_entity_poly.entity_id
_entity_poly.type
_entity_poly.pdbx_seq_one_letter_code
_entity_poly.pdbx_strand_id
1 'polypeptide(L)'
;MNTTTHTAATGVLTATALYVGTWASLAPRSFYDDFPGLDHHWTAVTGPYNEHFVTDVGAAYLALAAAAVLALAWADVRTGRLAGVVWAVFSTPHLYFHVRHLDGLTSFDKVAQLSSLAVTLVVAVLLALPTRSR
;
A
#
# COMPACT_ATOMS: atom_id res chain seq x y z
N MET A 1 -19.05 1.51 8.07
CA MET A 1 -18.10 2.31 8.87
C MET A 1 -18.77 3.63 9.20
N ASN A 2 -18.51 4.22 10.37
CA ASN A 2 -18.89 5.61 10.61
C ASN A 2 -17.89 6.56 9.89
N THR A 3 -18.21 7.85 9.82
CA THR A 3 -17.38 8.85 9.11
C THR A 3 -15.95 8.89 9.65
N THR A 4 -15.76 8.86 10.97
CA THR A 4 -14.44 8.87 11.61
C THR A 4 -13.59 7.68 11.20
N THR A 5 -14.14 6.47 11.23
CA THR A 5 -13.43 5.24 10.81
C THR A 5 -13.11 5.26 9.32
N HIS A 6 -14.01 5.80 8.50
CA HIS A 6 -13.79 5.93 7.06
C HIS A 6 -12.65 6.91 6.73
N THR A 7 -12.63 8.08 7.37
CA THR A 7 -11.55 9.06 7.24
C THR A 7 -10.23 8.49 7.75
N ALA A 8 -10.23 7.82 8.90
CA ALA A 8 -9.02 7.18 9.44
C ALA A 8 -8.47 6.10 8.50
N ALA A 9 -9.33 5.22 7.98
CA ALA A 9 -8.95 4.19 7.02
C ALA A 9 -8.34 4.79 5.74
N THR A 10 -8.99 5.80 5.17
CA THR A 10 -8.49 6.49 3.97
C THR A 10 -7.17 7.22 4.26
N GLY A 11 -7.03 7.80 5.46
CA GLY A 11 -5.80 8.44 5.93
C GLY A 11 -4.63 7.46 6.05
N VAL A 12 -4.86 6.27 6.60
CA VAL A 12 -3.84 5.20 6.68
C VAL A 12 -3.37 4.81 5.28
N LEU A 13 -4.30 4.52 4.36
CA LEU A 13 -3.96 4.17 2.98
C LEU A 13 -3.17 5.30 2.29
N THR A 14 -3.59 6.55 2.49
CA THR A 14 -2.89 7.74 1.96
C THR A 14 -1.45 7.82 2.48
N ALA A 15 -1.25 7.68 3.79
CA ALA A 15 0.07 7.75 4.41
C ALA A 15 0.98 6.61 3.91
N THR A 16 0.46 5.39 3.82
CA THR A 16 1.21 4.24 3.27
C THR A 16 1.65 4.50 1.83
N ALA A 17 0.75 4.99 0.97
CA ALA A 17 1.10 5.25 -0.42
C ALA A 17 2.06 6.42 -0.61
N LEU A 18 1.93 7.48 0.18
CA LEU A 18 2.90 8.58 0.15
C LEU A 18 4.27 8.13 0.63
N TYR A 19 4.34 7.32 1.69
CA TYR A 19 5.59 6.78 2.21
C TYR A 19 6.33 5.94 1.15
N VAL A 20 5.65 4.94 0.58
CA VAL A 20 6.24 4.07 -0.45
C VAL A 20 6.50 4.83 -1.74
N GLY A 21 5.48 5.53 -2.25
CA GLY A 21 5.52 6.21 -3.54
C GLY A 21 6.58 7.29 -3.62
N THR A 22 6.70 8.11 -2.56
CA THR A 22 7.70 9.19 -2.53
C THR A 22 9.12 8.63 -2.45
N TRP A 23 9.37 7.65 -1.59
CA TRP A 23 10.71 7.09 -1.43
C TRP A 23 11.17 6.37 -2.70
N ALA A 24 10.34 5.47 -3.25
CA ALA A 24 10.66 4.73 -4.46
C ALA A 24 10.83 5.64 -5.70
N SER A 25 10.14 6.77 -5.76
CA SER A 25 10.26 7.71 -6.89
C SER A 25 11.48 8.63 -6.78
N LEU A 26 11.78 9.14 -5.57
CA LEU A 26 12.83 10.16 -5.39
C LEU A 26 14.20 9.58 -5.06
N ALA A 27 14.25 8.39 -4.44
CA ALA A 27 15.50 7.72 -4.08
C ALA A 27 15.37 6.20 -4.32
N PRO A 28 15.18 5.76 -5.58
CA PRO A 28 14.87 4.38 -5.94
C PRO A 28 15.93 3.39 -5.44
N ARG A 29 17.21 3.76 -5.49
CA ARG A 29 18.29 2.90 -4.99
C ARG A 29 18.18 2.66 -3.49
N SER A 30 18.00 3.71 -2.70
CA SER A 30 17.83 3.59 -1.24
C SER A 30 16.54 2.85 -0.91
N PHE A 31 15.44 3.06 -1.62
CA PHE A 31 14.22 2.27 -1.41
C PHE A 31 14.45 0.78 -1.68
N TYR A 32 15.17 0.44 -2.76
CA TYR A 32 15.50 -0.94 -3.07
C TYR A 32 16.41 -1.57 -2.01
N ASP A 33 17.37 -0.83 -1.48
CA ASP A 33 18.31 -1.36 -0.49
C ASP A 33 17.67 -1.46 0.89
N ASP A 34 16.93 -0.43 1.31
CA ASP A 34 16.65 -0.20 2.73
C ASP A 34 15.17 -0.31 3.10
N PHE A 35 14.23 -0.54 2.16
CA PHE A 35 12.80 -0.65 2.51
C PHE A 35 12.53 -1.90 3.35
N PRO A 36 11.74 -1.83 4.45
CA PRO A 36 10.89 -0.73 4.94
C PRO A 36 11.56 0.24 5.93
N GLY A 37 12.88 0.30 5.97
CA GLY A 37 13.69 1.05 6.92
C GLY A 37 14.11 0.19 8.09
N LEU A 38 14.77 0.81 9.07
CA LEU A 38 15.19 0.17 10.33
C LEU A 38 16.07 -1.08 10.13
N ASP A 39 16.97 -1.05 9.13
CA ASP A 39 17.90 -2.16 8.82
C ASP A 39 17.21 -3.44 8.29
N HIS A 40 16.03 -3.26 7.67
CA HIS A 40 15.30 -4.33 6.99
C HIS A 40 15.35 -4.15 5.46
N HIS A 41 15.38 -5.27 4.72
CA HIS A 41 15.70 -5.28 3.28
C HIS A 41 14.67 -6.09 2.47
N TRP A 42 13.40 -5.68 2.51
CA TRP A 42 12.28 -6.44 1.93
C TRP A 42 12.27 -6.47 0.40
N THR A 43 12.80 -5.44 -0.22
CA THR A 43 12.86 -5.26 -1.68
C THR A 43 14.09 -5.93 -2.28
N ALA A 44 15.26 -5.76 -1.66
CA ALA A 44 16.53 -6.30 -2.13
C ALA A 44 16.58 -7.83 -2.28
N VAL A 45 15.72 -8.57 -1.57
CA VAL A 45 15.64 -10.04 -1.65
C VAL A 45 14.90 -10.55 -2.89
N THR A 46 14.23 -9.69 -3.66
CA THR A 46 13.33 -10.09 -4.75
C THR A 46 14.01 -10.26 -6.12
N GLY A 47 15.31 -9.97 -6.20
CA GLY A 47 16.10 -10.06 -7.43
C GLY A 47 16.92 -8.80 -7.67
N PRO A 48 17.73 -8.73 -8.74
CA PRO A 48 18.63 -7.59 -8.99
C PRO A 48 17.90 -6.25 -9.13
N TYR A 49 18.56 -5.18 -8.68
CA TYR A 49 18.05 -3.81 -8.83
C TYR A 49 17.76 -3.45 -10.28
N ASN A 50 16.56 -2.92 -10.50
CA ASN A 50 16.14 -2.29 -11.73
C ASN A 50 15.47 -0.96 -11.40
N GLU A 51 16.14 0.14 -11.75
CA GLU A 51 15.67 1.50 -11.44
C GLU A 51 14.29 1.78 -12.03
N HIS A 52 14.07 1.43 -13.29
CA HIS A 52 12.78 1.63 -13.95
C HIS A 52 11.66 0.90 -13.20
N PHE A 53 11.89 -0.34 -12.78
CA PHE A 53 10.90 -1.11 -12.02
C PHE A 53 10.58 -0.47 -10.66
N VAL A 54 11.59 0.00 -9.93
CA VAL A 54 11.39 0.67 -8.64
C VAL A 54 10.65 2.00 -8.81
N THR A 55 11.02 2.79 -9.83
CA THR A 55 10.33 4.04 -10.14
C THR A 55 8.89 3.81 -10.57
N ASP A 56 8.59 2.75 -11.33
CA ASP A 56 7.22 2.36 -11.69
C ASP A 56 6.39 1.98 -10.46
N VAL A 57 6.97 1.25 -9.49
CA VAL A 57 6.34 0.98 -8.20
C VAL A 57 6.05 2.30 -7.48
N GLY A 58 7.02 3.22 -7.45
CA GLY A 58 6.83 4.56 -6.89
C GLY A 58 5.65 5.30 -7.53
N ALA A 59 5.60 5.34 -8.86
CA ALA A 59 4.52 5.97 -9.62
C ALA A 59 3.15 5.32 -9.36
N ALA A 60 3.09 3.99 -9.28
CA ALA A 60 1.86 3.26 -8.96
C ALA A 60 1.33 3.64 -7.57
N TYR A 61 2.19 3.70 -6.55
CA TYR A 61 1.80 4.15 -5.21
C TYR A 61 1.41 5.63 -5.19
N LEU A 62 2.08 6.52 -5.93
CA LEU A 62 1.66 7.92 -6.02
C LEU A 62 0.27 8.07 -6.67
N ALA A 63 -0.08 7.22 -7.64
CA ALA A 63 -1.44 7.19 -8.20
C ALA A 63 -2.48 6.74 -7.17
N LEU A 64 -2.17 5.73 -6.34
CA LEU A 64 -3.01 5.31 -5.21
C LEU A 64 -3.17 6.43 -4.16
N ALA A 65 -2.08 7.15 -3.88
CA ALA A 65 -2.09 8.30 -2.98
C ALA A 65 -3.01 9.40 -3.52
N ALA A 66 -2.92 9.75 -4.81
CA ALA A 66 -3.78 10.75 -5.42
C ALA A 66 -5.27 10.39 -5.29
N ALA A 67 -5.63 9.13 -5.57
CA ALA A 67 -7.01 8.66 -5.40
C ALA A 67 -7.49 8.76 -3.93
N ALA A 68 -6.65 8.39 -2.97
CA ALA A 68 -6.99 8.43 -1.55
C ALA A 68 -7.05 9.87 -0.99
N VAL A 69 -6.16 10.77 -1.44
CA VAL A 69 -6.21 12.21 -1.12
C VAL A 69 -7.50 12.84 -1.63
N LEU A 70 -7.90 12.54 -2.87
CA LEU A 70 -9.16 13.03 -3.42
C LEU A 70 -10.37 12.51 -2.64
N ALA A 71 -10.35 11.24 -2.22
CA ALA A 71 -11.39 10.68 -1.37
C ALA A 71 -11.46 11.38 0.02
N LEU A 72 -10.31 11.74 0.60
CA LEU A 72 -10.26 12.55 1.83
C LEU A 72 -10.79 13.98 1.61
N ALA A 73 -10.40 14.62 0.51
CA ALA A 73 -10.75 16.00 0.20
C ALA A 73 -12.24 16.18 -0.11
N TRP A 74 -12.85 15.22 -0.81
CA TRP A 74 -14.26 15.26 -1.17
C TRP A 74 -15.18 14.74 -0.06
N ALA A 75 -14.64 13.86 0.82
CA ALA A 75 -15.30 13.40 2.04
C ALA A 75 -16.70 12.77 1.82
N ASP A 76 -16.96 12.21 0.66
CA ASP A 76 -18.21 11.51 0.35
C ASP A 76 -18.03 9.98 0.26
N VAL A 77 -19.12 9.25 0.47
CA VAL A 77 -19.10 7.77 0.53
C VAL A 77 -18.70 7.15 -0.81
N ARG A 78 -19.01 7.78 -1.95
CA ARG A 78 -18.73 7.19 -3.27
C ARG A 78 -17.24 7.26 -3.56
N THR A 79 -16.59 8.38 -3.27
CA THR A 79 -15.15 8.57 -3.52
C THR A 79 -14.30 7.75 -2.56
N GLY A 80 -14.75 7.61 -1.30
CA GLY A 80 -14.22 6.63 -0.37
C GLY A 80 -14.23 5.20 -0.88
N ARG A 81 -15.40 4.73 -1.33
CA ARG A 81 -15.54 3.38 -1.90
C ARG A 81 -14.70 3.20 -3.16
N LEU A 82 -14.60 4.21 -4.01
CA LEU A 82 -13.73 4.20 -5.18
C LEU A 82 -12.27 3.98 -4.76
N ALA A 83 -11.77 4.76 -3.78
CA ALA A 83 -10.43 4.56 -3.26
C ALA A 83 -10.23 3.14 -2.69
N GLY A 84 -11.22 2.63 -1.93
CA GLY A 84 -11.20 1.26 -1.42
C GLY A 84 -11.09 0.19 -2.51
N VAL A 85 -11.87 0.33 -3.60
CA VAL A 85 -11.83 -0.60 -4.74
C VAL A 85 -10.48 -0.54 -5.45
N VAL A 86 -9.99 0.66 -5.76
CA VAL A 86 -8.70 0.86 -6.44
C VAL A 86 -7.56 0.25 -5.62
N TRP A 87 -7.54 0.47 -4.30
CA TRP A 87 -6.58 -0.15 -3.41
C TRP A 87 -6.72 -1.67 -3.36
N ALA A 88 -7.93 -2.21 -3.26
CA ALA A 88 -8.13 -3.67 -3.20
C ALA A 88 -7.65 -4.36 -4.48
N VAL A 89 -7.88 -3.75 -5.65
CA VAL A 89 -7.39 -4.23 -6.95
C VAL A 89 -5.87 -4.27 -7.01
N PHE A 90 -5.18 -3.29 -6.43
CA PHE A 90 -3.72 -3.29 -6.33
C PHE A 90 -3.20 -4.29 -5.28
N SER A 91 -3.75 -4.23 -4.07
CA SER A 91 -3.26 -4.98 -2.91
C SER A 91 -3.46 -6.49 -3.04
N THR A 92 -4.47 -6.94 -3.78
CA THR A 92 -4.76 -8.37 -3.96
C THR A 92 -3.64 -9.11 -4.71
N PRO A 93 -3.28 -8.75 -5.97
CA PRO A 93 -2.17 -9.39 -6.66
C PRO A 93 -0.83 -9.14 -5.97
N HIS A 94 -0.63 -7.97 -5.34
CA HIS A 94 0.60 -7.65 -4.63
C HIS A 94 0.81 -8.56 -3.41
N LEU A 95 -0.20 -8.73 -2.54
CA LEU A 95 -0.15 -9.69 -1.44
C LEU A 95 0.04 -11.12 -1.94
N TYR A 96 -0.67 -11.51 -3.00
CA TYR A 96 -0.53 -12.84 -3.59
C TYR A 96 0.91 -13.13 -4.03
N PHE A 97 1.58 -12.16 -4.65
CA PHE A 97 2.98 -12.28 -5.03
C PHE A 97 3.87 -12.52 -3.79
N HIS A 98 3.75 -11.68 -2.76
CA HIS A 98 4.60 -11.79 -1.56
C HIS A 98 4.38 -13.08 -0.76
N VAL A 99 3.15 -13.61 -0.71
CA VAL A 99 2.87 -14.93 -0.12
C VAL A 99 3.67 -16.05 -0.81
N ARG A 100 4.03 -15.87 -2.09
CA ARG A 100 4.80 -16.85 -2.88
C ARG A 100 6.31 -16.58 -2.92
N HIS A 101 6.78 -15.42 -2.46
CA HIS A 101 8.17 -14.96 -2.58
C HIS A 101 8.70 -14.49 -1.23
N LEU A 102 8.92 -15.46 -0.33
CA LEU A 102 9.39 -15.20 1.03
C LEU A 102 10.87 -15.55 1.23
N ASP A 103 11.52 -16.10 0.21
CA ASP A 103 12.93 -16.49 0.27
C ASP A 103 13.82 -15.26 0.48
N GLY A 104 14.89 -15.43 1.27
CA GLY A 104 15.78 -14.32 1.65
C GLY A 104 15.32 -13.49 2.85
N LEU A 105 14.06 -13.57 3.27
CA LEU A 105 13.57 -12.85 4.46
C LEU A 105 13.80 -13.62 5.76
N THR A 106 14.01 -12.88 6.86
CA THR A 106 13.98 -13.44 8.21
C THR A 106 12.54 -13.85 8.60
N SER A 107 12.37 -14.69 9.63
CA SER A 107 11.04 -15.06 10.12
C SER A 107 10.22 -13.85 10.56
N PHE A 108 10.86 -12.86 11.18
CA PHE A 108 10.21 -11.62 11.57
C PHE A 108 9.73 -10.84 10.35
N ASP A 109 10.61 -10.66 9.35
CA ASP A 109 10.29 -9.92 8.13
C ASP A 109 9.15 -10.56 7.34
N LYS A 110 9.11 -11.89 7.26
CA LYS A 110 7.98 -12.61 6.63
C LYS A 110 6.66 -12.24 7.28
N VAL A 111 6.59 -12.28 8.60
CA VAL A 111 5.36 -11.97 9.35
C VAL A 111 5.02 -10.49 9.21
N ALA A 112 5.99 -9.59 9.37
CA ALA A 112 5.78 -8.14 9.29
C ALA A 112 5.34 -7.70 7.88
N GLN A 113 5.97 -8.23 6.84
CA GLN A 113 5.63 -7.96 5.45
C GLN A 113 4.22 -8.44 5.13
N LEU A 114 3.92 -9.72 5.38
CA LEU A 114 2.61 -10.27 5.06
C LEU A 114 1.49 -9.63 5.88
N SER A 115 1.74 -9.30 7.16
CA SER A 115 0.75 -8.61 8.00
C SER A 115 0.47 -7.20 7.49
N SER A 116 1.50 -6.43 7.13
CA SER A 116 1.35 -5.09 6.55
C SER A 116 0.50 -5.12 5.27
N LEU A 117 0.78 -6.07 4.39
CA LEU A 117 0.06 -6.24 3.13
C LEU A 117 -1.40 -6.71 3.36
N ALA A 118 -1.61 -7.68 4.26
CA ALA A 118 -2.93 -8.19 4.59
C ALA A 118 -3.81 -7.12 5.26
N VAL A 119 -3.27 -6.36 6.21
CA VAL A 119 -4.00 -5.26 6.86
C VAL A 119 -4.38 -4.20 5.84
N THR A 120 -3.47 -3.83 4.94
CA THR A 120 -3.75 -2.87 3.86
C THR A 120 -4.92 -3.33 2.99
N LEU A 121 -4.91 -4.60 2.57
CA LEU A 121 -6.02 -5.19 1.80
C LEU A 121 -7.33 -5.20 2.58
N VAL A 122 -7.30 -5.58 3.86
CA VAL A 122 -8.50 -5.59 4.72
C VAL A 122 -9.08 -4.18 4.84
N VAL A 123 -8.26 -3.16 5.08
CA VAL A 123 -8.68 -1.76 5.15
C VAL A 123 -9.31 -1.32 3.83
N ALA A 124 -8.68 -1.66 2.70
CA ALA A 124 -9.20 -1.34 1.37
C ALA A 124 -10.56 -2.00 1.10
N VAL A 125 -10.71 -3.29 1.41
CA VAL A 125 -11.97 -4.02 1.25
C VAL A 125 -13.06 -3.43 2.14
N LEU A 126 -12.77 -3.15 3.41
CA LEU A 126 -13.75 -2.53 4.32
C LEU A 126 -14.21 -1.16 3.81
N LEU A 127 -13.31 -0.39 3.20
CA LEU A 127 -13.61 0.90 2.58
C LEU A 127 -14.46 0.75 1.30
N ALA A 128 -14.25 -0.31 0.52
CA ALA A 128 -15.01 -0.59 -0.72
C ALA A 128 -16.46 -1.03 -0.44
N LEU A 129 -16.68 -1.71 0.68
CA LEU A 129 -18.00 -2.26 1.04
C LEU A 129 -19.04 -1.15 1.27
N PRO A 130 -20.30 -1.36 0.87
CA PRO A 130 -21.36 -0.42 1.14
C PRO A 130 -21.59 -0.28 2.66
N THR A 131 -21.76 0.95 3.13
CA THR A 131 -22.27 1.21 4.47
C THR A 131 -23.74 0.80 4.53
N ARG A 132 -24.12 -0.10 5.45
CA ARG A 132 -25.54 -0.42 5.67
C ARG A 132 -26.32 0.87 5.94
N SER A 133 -27.26 1.20 5.05
CA SER A 133 -28.28 2.20 5.33
C SER A 133 -29.12 1.69 6.51
N ARG A 134 -29.33 2.53 7.52
CA ARG A 134 -30.44 2.35 8.44
C ARG A 134 -31.73 2.81 7.75
#